data_AF-A0A8D8NSI8-F1
#
_entry.id   AF-A0A8D8NSI8-F1
#
_cell.length_a   1.000
_cell.length_b   1.000
_cell.length_c   1.000
_cell.angle_alpha   90.00
_cell.angle_beta   90.00
_cell.angle_gamma   90.00
#
_symmetry.space_group_name_H-M   'P 1'
#
loop_
_entity.id
_entity.type
_entity.pdbx_description
1 polymer ?
#
loop_
_entity_poly.entity_id
_entity_poly.type
_entity_poly.pdbx_seq_one_letter_code
_entity_poly.pdbx_strand_id
1 'polypeptide(L)'
;MHIFATTTALLLFTAAGFIVQANVIKTINDDELVKLFHSHSNLVVLFSKQNCNDCDKLEAVLANLKQEVKDNLEAEIVKLSGSQMARLYSPTKEPAVVFFRHGVPLLYDGPINEDALIGKFVQNKDPNVKELSDENFEHLTQASSGATTGDWFIMFYTSNCVDCQRLTAVWEAVSADLKARMNVARIQKDGKGIETATRFRIEGVPAFIFFRQGKFYRYEVGKYDIKSFVKFAQEWYKNTSPESVPVPPSPFDQIVDRSVYYLKNLPALFDELYTNYRTLYYALVGSFIF
;
A
#
# COMPACT_ATOMS: atom_id res chain seq x y z
N MET A 1 81.73 -16.31 -24.57
CA MET A 1 80.80 -15.86 -23.51
C MET A 1 79.99 -14.71 -24.07
N HIS A 2 78.67 -14.77 -23.91
CA HIS A 2 77.65 -13.76 -24.23
C HIS A 2 77.06 -13.70 -25.65
N ILE A 3 75.90 -14.37 -25.71
CA ILE A 3 74.79 -14.32 -26.65
C ILE A 3 73.99 -13.03 -26.37
N PHE A 4 73.57 -12.30 -27.41
CA PHE A 4 72.45 -11.35 -27.31
C PHE A 4 71.36 -11.76 -28.29
N ALA A 5 70.29 -12.33 -27.74
CA ALA A 5 69.07 -12.68 -28.45
C ALA A 5 68.15 -11.46 -28.46
N THR A 6 67.73 -11.03 -29.65
CA THR A 6 66.70 -10.01 -29.85
C THR A 6 65.33 -10.66 -29.76
N THR A 7 64.62 -10.43 -28.66
CA THR A 7 63.24 -10.88 -28.43
C THR A 7 62.26 -9.89 -29.05
N THR A 8 61.58 -10.31 -30.11
CA THR A 8 60.40 -9.63 -30.67
C THR A 8 59.20 -9.88 -29.75
N ALA A 9 58.71 -8.82 -29.09
CA ALA A 9 57.48 -8.87 -28.30
C ALA A 9 56.26 -8.87 -29.23
N LEU A 10 55.53 -9.98 -29.25
CA LEU A 10 54.26 -10.13 -29.95
C LEU A 10 53.16 -9.49 -29.08
N LEU A 11 52.67 -8.31 -29.47
CA LEU A 11 51.49 -7.67 -28.88
C LEU A 11 50.24 -8.45 -29.30
N LEU A 12 49.76 -9.29 -28.40
CA LEU A 12 48.41 -9.87 -28.46
C LEU A 12 47.39 -8.75 -28.19
N PHE A 13 46.87 -8.15 -29.25
CA PHE A 13 45.62 -7.39 -29.20
C PHE A 13 44.49 -8.39 -28.94
N THR A 14 44.13 -8.57 -27.67
CA THR A 14 42.85 -9.20 -27.32
C THR A 14 41.75 -8.23 -27.70
N ALA A 15 41.07 -8.50 -28.82
CA ALA A 15 39.80 -7.89 -29.12
C ALA A 15 38.82 -8.30 -28.01
N ALA A 16 38.65 -7.42 -27.02
CA ALA A 16 37.51 -7.46 -26.12
C ALA A 16 36.28 -7.20 -26.99
N GLY A 17 35.71 -8.28 -27.52
CA GLY A 17 34.38 -8.25 -28.10
C GLY A 17 33.44 -7.77 -27.00
N PHE A 18 33.00 -6.51 -27.10
CA PHE A 18 31.80 -6.07 -26.42
C PHE A 18 30.68 -6.96 -26.92
N ILE A 19 30.31 -7.96 -26.13
CA ILE A 19 29.05 -8.66 -26.32
C ILE A 19 27.99 -7.61 -26.07
N VAL A 20 27.42 -7.05 -27.15
CA VAL A 20 26.15 -6.33 -27.09
C VAL A 20 25.14 -7.35 -26.62
N GLN A 21 24.89 -7.35 -25.31
CA GLN A 21 23.87 -8.19 -24.72
C GLN A 21 22.57 -7.82 -25.42
N ALA A 22 21.92 -8.78 -26.05
CA ALA A 22 20.65 -8.52 -26.70
C ALA A 22 19.71 -7.87 -25.66
N ASN A 23 19.28 -6.64 -25.94
CA ASN A 23 18.32 -5.87 -25.14
C ASN A 23 16.92 -6.50 -25.30
N VAL A 24 16.80 -7.78 -24.94
CA VAL A 24 15.56 -8.53 -24.99
C VAL A 24 15.14 -8.78 -23.55
N ILE A 25 13.86 -8.47 -23.28
CA ILE A 25 13.23 -8.69 -21.98
C ILE A 25 12.77 -10.15 -21.91
N LYS A 26 13.00 -10.79 -20.77
CA LYS A 26 12.57 -12.17 -20.55
C LYS A 26 11.05 -12.22 -20.46
N THR A 27 10.41 -13.00 -21.32
CA THR A 27 8.97 -13.29 -21.22
C THR A 27 8.77 -14.50 -20.30
N ILE A 28 7.87 -14.37 -19.32
CA ILE A 28 7.55 -15.43 -18.35
C ILE A 28 6.03 -15.65 -18.28
N ASN A 29 5.63 -16.74 -17.63
CA ASN A 29 4.22 -17.03 -17.31
C ASN A 29 3.89 -16.68 -15.85
N ASP A 30 2.62 -16.83 -15.47
CA ASP A 30 2.11 -16.50 -14.14
C ASP A 30 2.80 -17.33 -13.04
N ASP A 31 3.05 -18.63 -13.26
CA ASP A 31 3.71 -19.51 -12.28
C ASP A 31 5.17 -19.13 -12.01
N GLU A 32 5.89 -18.74 -13.06
CA GLU A 32 7.26 -18.24 -12.95
C GLU A 32 7.30 -16.90 -12.22
N LEU A 33 6.33 -16.01 -12.47
CA LEU A 33 6.24 -14.74 -11.76
C LEU A 33 6.02 -14.97 -10.26
N VAL A 34 5.15 -15.91 -9.87
CA VAL A 34 4.93 -16.27 -8.46
C VAL A 34 6.22 -16.78 -7.80
N LYS A 35 7.02 -17.59 -8.51
CA LYS A 35 8.33 -18.04 -8.00
C LYS A 35 9.29 -16.87 -7.78
N LEU A 36 9.30 -15.89 -8.67
CA LEU A 36 10.12 -14.68 -8.51
C LEU A 36 9.67 -13.85 -7.31
N PHE A 37 8.37 -13.74 -7.02
CA PHE A 37 7.92 -13.05 -5.82
C PHE A 37 8.39 -13.71 -4.52
N HIS A 38 8.47 -15.05 -4.46
CA HIS A 38 9.02 -15.75 -3.30
C HIS A 38 10.52 -15.49 -3.07
N SER A 39 11.25 -15.06 -4.11
CA SER A 39 12.66 -14.68 -3.98
C SER A 39 12.87 -13.34 -3.26
N HIS A 40 11.79 -12.59 -2.99
CA HIS A 40 11.83 -11.25 -2.38
C HIS A 40 12.69 -10.23 -3.14
N SER A 41 12.99 -10.48 -4.42
CA SER A 41 13.73 -9.56 -5.29
C SER A 41 12.83 -8.44 -5.82
N ASN A 42 13.44 -7.32 -6.18
CA ASN A 42 12.76 -6.23 -6.86
C ASN A 42 12.52 -6.62 -8.33
N LEU A 43 11.33 -6.35 -8.85
CA LEU A 43 10.94 -6.77 -10.20
C LEU A 43 10.19 -5.66 -10.90
N VAL A 44 10.55 -5.37 -12.15
CA VAL A 44 9.75 -4.52 -13.04
C VAL A 44 9.01 -5.43 -14.01
N VAL A 45 7.70 -5.43 -13.93
CA VAL A 45 6.84 -6.31 -14.72
C VAL A 45 6.09 -5.48 -15.76
N LEU A 46 6.29 -5.82 -17.03
CA LEU A 46 5.46 -5.34 -18.14
C LEU A 46 4.33 -6.33 -18.41
N PHE A 47 3.10 -5.93 -18.09
CA PHE A 47 1.90 -6.63 -18.52
C PHE A 47 1.50 -6.15 -19.92
N SER A 48 1.57 -7.07 -20.88
CA SER A 48 1.35 -6.84 -22.30
C SER A 48 0.15 -7.65 -22.82
N LYS A 49 -0.44 -7.20 -23.92
CA LYS A 49 -1.48 -7.92 -24.67
C LYS A 49 -1.06 -8.08 -26.13
N GLN A 50 -1.65 -9.06 -26.81
CA GLN A 50 -1.52 -9.19 -28.27
C GLN A 50 -2.13 -7.98 -29.01
N ASN A 51 -1.57 -7.66 -30.18
CA ASN A 51 -2.01 -6.55 -31.06
C ASN A 51 -2.03 -5.18 -30.36
N CYS A 52 -0.93 -4.85 -29.69
CA CYS A 52 -0.83 -3.65 -28.86
C CYS A 52 0.44 -2.85 -29.21
N ASN A 53 0.28 -1.77 -29.98
CA ASN A 53 1.40 -0.94 -30.43
C ASN A 53 2.14 -0.25 -29.26
N ASP A 54 1.41 0.16 -28.22
CA ASP A 54 2.02 0.80 -27.06
C ASP A 54 2.78 -0.20 -26.18
N CYS A 55 2.44 -1.49 -26.26
CA CYS A 55 3.17 -2.55 -25.58
C CYS A 55 4.58 -2.69 -26.18
N ASP A 56 4.69 -2.70 -27.50
CA ASP A 56 5.98 -2.81 -28.20
C ASP A 56 6.89 -1.60 -27.90
N LYS A 57 6.30 -0.39 -27.82
CA LYS A 57 7.03 0.82 -27.45
C LYS A 57 7.55 0.77 -26.01
N LEU A 58 6.70 0.36 -25.06
CA LEU A 58 7.11 0.21 -23.65
C LEU A 58 8.17 -0.88 -23.47
N GLU A 59 8.05 -1.98 -24.21
CA GLU A 59 9.06 -3.03 -24.22
C GLU A 59 10.41 -2.52 -24.70
N ALA A 60 10.46 -1.75 -25.79
CA ALA A 60 11.69 -1.15 -26.27
C ALA A 60 12.32 -0.18 -25.25
N VAL A 61 11.50 0.68 -24.62
CA VAL A 61 11.95 1.60 -23.56
C VAL A 61 12.52 0.84 -22.36
N LEU A 62 11.81 -0.16 -21.86
CA LEU A 62 12.26 -0.98 -20.74
C LEU A 62 13.51 -1.79 -21.09
N ALA A 63 13.65 -2.23 -22.34
CA ALA A 63 14.80 -2.97 -22.80
C ALA A 63 16.07 -2.12 -22.81
N ASN A 64 15.96 -0.84 -23.17
CA ASN A 64 17.06 0.13 -23.08
C ASN A 64 17.44 0.42 -21.63
N LEU A 65 16.45 0.54 -20.74
CA LEU A 65 16.66 0.80 -19.31
C LEU A 65 17.14 -0.41 -18.51
N LYS A 66 17.35 -1.58 -19.12
CA LYS A 66 17.65 -2.84 -18.41
C LYS A 66 18.86 -2.73 -17.48
N GLN A 67 19.94 -2.09 -17.93
CA GLN A 67 21.15 -1.92 -17.13
C GLN A 67 20.92 -0.91 -15.98
N GLU A 68 20.26 0.22 -16.27
CA GLU A 68 19.96 1.24 -15.25
C GLU A 68 19.00 0.74 -14.17
N VAL A 69 17.98 -0.04 -14.55
CA VAL A 69 17.06 -0.68 -13.61
C VAL A 69 17.80 -1.68 -12.72
N LYS A 70 18.72 -2.44 -13.29
CA LYS A 70 19.54 -3.38 -12.51
C LYS A 70 20.47 -2.65 -11.53
N ASP A 71 21.14 -1.59 -11.97
CA ASP A 71 22.15 -0.90 -11.17
C ASP A 71 21.54 0.01 -10.09
N ASN A 72 20.45 0.73 -10.40
CA ASN A 72 19.84 1.68 -9.47
C ASN A 72 18.78 1.03 -8.57
N LEU A 73 17.99 0.09 -9.11
CA LEU A 73 16.83 -0.49 -8.43
C LEU A 73 17.09 -1.91 -7.93
N GLU A 74 18.21 -2.53 -8.33
CA GLU A 74 18.50 -3.95 -8.06
C GLU A 74 17.36 -4.86 -8.53
N ALA A 75 16.74 -4.49 -9.66
CA ALA A 75 15.54 -5.13 -10.16
C ALA A 75 15.75 -5.83 -11.51
N GLU A 76 15.03 -6.94 -11.72
CA GLU A 76 14.95 -7.61 -13.02
C GLU A 76 13.70 -7.15 -13.78
N ILE A 77 13.83 -6.94 -15.09
CA ILE A 77 12.70 -6.62 -15.96
C ILE A 77 12.17 -7.91 -16.60
N VAL A 78 10.88 -8.16 -16.43
CA VAL A 78 10.18 -9.31 -17.02
C VAL A 78 8.91 -8.87 -17.73
N LYS A 79 8.51 -9.62 -18.76
CA LYS A 79 7.29 -9.41 -19.55
C LYS A 79 6.33 -10.57 -19.34
N LEU A 80 5.05 -10.25 -19.14
CA LEU A 80 3.96 -11.22 -19.18
C LEU A 80 2.97 -10.81 -20.27
N SER A 81 2.60 -11.76 -21.13
CA SER A 81 1.66 -11.53 -22.23
C SER A 81 0.34 -12.24 -21.97
N GLY A 82 -0.77 -11.51 -21.95
CA GLY A 82 -2.12 -12.07 -21.77
C GLY A 82 -2.43 -12.62 -20.36
N SER A 83 -1.63 -12.27 -19.36
CA SER A 83 -1.82 -12.68 -17.97
C SER A 83 -3.09 -12.06 -17.36
N GLN A 84 -3.85 -12.86 -16.62
CA GLN A 84 -5.00 -12.35 -15.87
C GLN A 84 -4.57 -11.47 -14.68
N MET A 85 -3.31 -11.58 -14.24
CA MET A 85 -2.74 -10.77 -13.16
C MET A 85 -2.65 -9.29 -13.53
N ALA A 86 -2.64 -8.94 -14.82
CA ALA A 86 -2.69 -7.54 -15.26
C ALA A 86 -3.89 -6.80 -14.67
N ARG A 87 -5.05 -7.47 -14.58
CA ARG A 87 -6.30 -6.92 -14.02
C ARG A 87 -6.23 -6.69 -12.51
N LEU A 88 -5.32 -7.39 -11.81
CA LEU A 88 -5.12 -7.19 -10.39
C LEU A 88 -4.38 -5.88 -10.13
N TYR A 89 -3.35 -5.56 -10.92
CA TYR A 89 -2.50 -4.39 -10.67
C TYR A 89 -2.87 -3.15 -11.48
N SER A 90 -3.57 -3.33 -12.61
CA SER A 90 -4.06 -2.26 -13.47
C SER A 90 -5.41 -2.65 -14.08
N PRO A 91 -6.51 -2.60 -13.31
CA PRO A 91 -7.83 -3.07 -13.76
C PRO A 91 -8.40 -2.31 -14.96
N THR A 92 -7.88 -1.11 -15.24
CA THR A 92 -8.45 -0.17 -16.22
C THR A 92 -7.59 0.06 -17.46
N LYS A 93 -6.33 -0.40 -17.48
CA LYS A 93 -5.38 -0.06 -18.55
C LYS A 93 -4.37 -1.18 -18.81
N GLU A 94 -4.33 -1.64 -20.05
CA GLU A 94 -3.24 -2.45 -20.62
C GLU A 94 -2.66 -1.67 -21.82
N PRO A 95 -1.34 -1.61 -22.02
CA PRO A 95 -0.27 -2.19 -21.20
C PRO A 95 -0.15 -1.53 -19.82
N ALA A 96 0.42 -2.26 -18.87
CA ALA A 96 0.73 -1.77 -17.54
C ALA A 96 2.17 -2.14 -17.16
N VAL A 97 2.91 -1.17 -16.60
CA VAL A 97 4.22 -1.41 -16.02
C VAL A 97 4.10 -1.26 -14.52
N VAL A 98 4.51 -2.30 -13.80
CA VAL A 98 4.41 -2.35 -12.34
C VAL A 98 5.78 -2.66 -11.76
N PHE A 99 6.26 -1.80 -10.87
CA PHE A 99 7.50 -2.01 -10.13
C PHE A 99 7.20 -2.61 -8.76
N PHE A 100 7.58 -3.86 -8.56
CA PHE A 100 7.45 -4.59 -7.30
C PHE A 100 8.69 -4.38 -6.45
N ARG A 101 8.49 -3.80 -5.26
CA ARG A 101 9.53 -3.50 -4.27
C ARG A 101 9.30 -4.40 -3.07
N HIS A 102 10.06 -5.48 -2.97
CA HIS A 102 9.82 -6.54 -1.96
C HIS A 102 8.34 -7.01 -1.94
N GLY A 103 7.74 -7.19 -3.11
CA GLY A 103 6.33 -7.59 -3.25
C GLY A 103 5.30 -6.45 -3.18
N VAL A 104 5.70 -5.21 -2.86
CA VAL A 104 4.79 -4.05 -2.88
C VAL A 104 4.75 -3.42 -4.28
N PRO A 105 3.60 -3.47 -4.98
CA PRO A 105 3.51 -2.98 -6.35
C PRO A 105 3.42 -1.46 -6.43
N LEU A 106 4.12 -0.85 -7.39
CA LEU A 106 3.98 0.55 -7.79
C LEU A 106 3.55 0.60 -9.25
N LEU A 107 2.35 1.11 -9.52
CA LEU A 107 1.87 1.29 -10.89
C LEU A 107 2.53 2.51 -11.53
N TYR A 108 3.04 2.35 -12.76
CA TYR A 108 3.48 3.48 -13.58
C TYR A 108 2.34 4.02 -14.43
N ASP A 109 2.03 5.30 -14.27
CA ASP A 109 0.94 5.99 -14.96
C ASP A 109 1.39 7.17 -15.84
N GLY A 110 2.71 7.38 -15.93
CA GLY A 110 3.34 8.44 -16.70
C GLY A 110 3.42 8.17 -18.21
N PRO A 111 4.06 9.07 -18.97
CA PRO A 111 4.28 8.93 -20.40
C PRO A 111 5.28 7.80 -20.73
N ILE A 112 5.20 7.23 -21.94
CA ILE A 112 6.15 6.22 -22.42
C ILE A 112 7.46 6.92 -22.81
N ASN A 113 8.33 7.13 -21.83
CA ASN A 113 9.60 7.84 -21.96
C ASN A 113 10.60 7.27 -20.93
N GLU A 114 11.86 7.13 -21.32
CA GLU A 114 12.92 6.52 -20.51
C GLU A 114 13.12 7.29 -19.19
N ASP A 115 13.39 8.60 -19.27
CA ASP A 115 13.64 9.46 -18.11
C ASP A 115 12.47 9.50 -17.12
N ALA A 116 11.25 9.61 -17.63
CA ALA A 116 10.05 9.65 -16.80
C ALA A 116 9.83 8.32 -16.05
N LEU A 117 10.06 7.18 -16.73
CA LEU A 117 9.87 5.85 -16.18
C LEU A 117 10.93 5.54 -15.12
N ILE A 118 12.21 5.65 -15.47
CA ILE A 118 13.29 5.38 -14.52
C ILE A 118 13.27 6.38 -13.37
N GLY A 119 13.00 7.66 -13.64
CA GLY A 119 12.89 8.71 -12.63
C GLY A 119 11.80 8.41 -11.60
N LYS A 120 10.60 7.99 -12.03
CA LYS A 120 9.53 7.59 -11.12
C LYS A 120 9.95 6.42 -10.24
N PHE A 121 10.62 5.40 -10.78
CA PHE A 121 11.02 4.23 -10.00
C PHE A 121 12.17 4.50 -9.05
N VAL A 122 13.19 5.24 -9.47
CA VAL A 122 14.34 5.61 -8.61
C VAL A 122 13.90 6.47 -7.44
N GLN A 123 13.02 7.44 -7.65
CA GLN A 123 12.49 8.29 -6.57
C GLN A 123 11.60 7.54 -5.56
N ASN A 124 11.16 6.33 -5.94
CA ASN A 124 10.24 5.50 -5.17
C ASN A 124 10.77 4.07 -5.01
N LYS A 125 12.10 3.90 -4.85
CA LYS A 125 12.76 2.60 -4.61
C LYS A 125 12.15 1.85 -3.42
N ASP A 126 11.78 2.58 -2.37
CA ASP A 126 11.08 2.05 -1.21
C ASP A 126 9.57 2.36 -1.26
N PRO A 127 8.71 1.47 -0.72
CA PRO A 127 7.29 1.74 -0.53
C PRO A 127 7.05 3.03 0.28
N ASN A 128 6.11 3.86 -0.18
CA ASN A 128 5.83 5.14 0.47
C ASN A 128 4.58 5.10 1.35
N VAL A 129 3.67 4.14 1.11
CA VAL A 129 2.44 4.02 1.90
C VAL A 129 2.79 3.52 3.29
N LYS A 130 2.41 4.29 4.31
CA LYS A 130 2.61 3.93 5.72
C LYS A 130 1.54 2.96 6.18
N GLU A 131 1.93 1.91 6.89
CA GLU A 131 0.98 1.03 7.58
C GLU A 131 0.65 1.62 8.95
N LEU A 132 -0.63 1.92 9.16
CA LEU A 132 -1.12 2.45 10.43
C LEU A 132 -1.93 1.38 11.19
N SER A 133 -1.86 1.46 12.51
CA SER A 133 -2.53 0.60 13.47
C SER A 133 -3.11 1.43 14.60
N ASP A 134 -3.94 0.82 15.43
CA ASP A 134 -4.50 1.41 16.64
C ASP A 134 -3.39 1.93 17.59
N GLU A 135 -2.23 1.26 17.60
CA GLU A 135 -1.08 1.64 18.42
C GLU A 135 -0.32 2.88 17.90
N ASN A 136 -0.24 3.05 16.57
CA ASN A 136 0.63 4.06 15.98
C ASN A 136 -0.13 5.24 15.34
N PHE A 137 -1.45 5.12 15.13
CA PHE A 137 -2.25 6.09 14.40
C PHE A 137 -2.16 7.47 15.04
N GLU A 138 -2.45 7.59 16.34
CA GLU A 138 -2.41 8.88 17.03
C GLU A 138 -0.99 9.43 17.13
N HIS A 139 -0.02 8.57 17.42
CA HIS A 139 1.38 8.97 17.51
C HIS A 139 1.87 9.58 16.19
N LEU A 140 1.60 8.91 15.07
CA LEU A 140 2.08 9.32 13.76
C LEU A 140 1.26 10.45 13.17
N THR A 141 -0.07 10.42 13.26
CA THR A 141 -0.94 11.39 12.58
C THR A 141 -1.22 12.64 13.40
N GLN A 142 -1.18 12.53 14.74
CA GLN A 142 -1.63 13.59 15.67
C GLN A 142 -3.05 14.08 15.35
N ALA A 143 -3.91 13.18 14.86
CA ALA A 143 -5.26 13.50 14.39
C ALA A 143 -6.11 14.18 15.46
N SER A 144 -6.06 13.69 16.70
CA SER A 144 -6.91 14.17 17.80
C SER A 144 -6.47 15.49 18.43
N SER A 145 -5.17 15.82 18.38
CA SER A 145 -4.63 17.04 18.98
C SER A 145 -4.85 18.29 18.11
N GLY A 146 -5.33 18.11 16.88
CA GLY A 146 -5.50 19.20 15.89
C GLY A 146 -4.19 19.68 15.26
N ALA A 147 -3.05 19.25 15.78
CA ALA A 147 -1.71 19.51 15.27
C ALA A 147 -1.22 18.34 14.42
N THR A 148 -1.99 17.98 13.39
CA THR A 148 -1.63 16.83 12.54
C THR A 148 -0.22 17.01 11.99
N THR A 149 0.55 15.92 11.91
CA THR A 149 1.92 15.89 11.36
C THR A 149 1.93 16.04 9.83
N GLY A 150 1.36 17.15 9.36
CA GLY A 150 0.97 17.36 7.98
C GLY A 150 -0.39 16.77 7.65
N ASP A 151 -0.71 16.76 6.37
CA ASP A 151 -1.94 16.19 5.83
C ASP A 151 -1.75 14.68 5.64
N TRP A 152 -2.82 13.90 5.82
CA TRP A 152 -2.78 12.43 5.71
C TRP A 152 -3.92 11.93 4.82
N PHE A 153 -3.62 11.11 3.82
CA PHE A 153 -4.62 10.41 3.02
C PHE A 153 -4.56 8.91 3.29
N ILE A 154 -5.63 8.35 3.83
CA ILE A 154 -5.62 7.02 4.45
C ILE A 154 -6.66 6.12 3.79
N MET A 155 -6.21 4.94 3.34
CA MET A 155 -7.08 3.87 2.85
C MET A 155 -7.38 2.84 3.96
N PHE A 156 -8.64 2.58 4.23
CA PHE A 156 -9.08 1.48 5.09
C PHE A 156 -9.40 0.26 4.24
N TYR A 157 -8.86 -0.90 4.63
CA TYR A 157 -9.01 -2.16 3.91
C TYR A 157 -9.23 -3.34 4.86
N THR A 158 -9.54 -4.51 4.30
CA THR A 158 -9.58 -5.79 5.04
C THR A 158 -8.74 -6.85 4.35
N SER A 159 -8.39 -7.91 5.07
CA SER A 159 -7.61 -9.06 4.54
C SER A 159 -8.27 -9.73 3.33
N ASN A 160 -9.61 -9.84 3.35
CA ASN A 160 -10.43 -10.53 2.35
C ASN A 160 -11.12 -9.56 1.37
N CYS A 161 -10.47 -8.47 0.99
CA CYS A 161 -11.02 -7.47 0.07
C CYS A 161 -10.27 -7.46 -1.26
N VAL A 162 -10.86 -8.11 -2.28
CA VAL A 162 -10.26 -8.19 -3.64
C VAL A 162 -10.10 -6.80 -4.26
N ASP A 163 -11.08 -5.92 -4.10
CA ASP A 163 -10.99 -4.57 -4.65
C ASP A 163 -9.92 -3.73 -3.94
N CYS A 164 -9.72 -3.93 -2.63
CA CYS A 164 -8.63 -3.30 -1.88
C CYS A 164 -7.27 -3.80 -2.39
N GLN A 165 -7.13 -5.10 -2.65
CA GLN A 165 -5.92 -5.67 -3.23
C GLN A 165 -5.62 -5.03 -4.59
N ARG A 166 -6.64 -4.87 -5.44
CA ARG A 166 -6.52 -4.22 -6.75
C ARG A 166 -6.04 -2.78 -6.69
N LEU A 167 -6.42 -2.07 -5.63
CA LEU A 167 -6.02 -0.68 -5.43
C LEU A 167 -4.63 -0.53 -4.82
N THR A 168 -3.95 -1.59 -4.39
CA THR A 168 -2.62 -1.48 -3.77
C THR A 168 -1.62 -0.77 -4.68
N ALA A 169 -1.53 -1.17 -5.96
CA ALA A 169 -0.59 -0.57 -6.91
C ALA A 169 -0.94 0.88 -7.25
N VAL A 170 -2.24 1.17 -7.34
CA VAL A 170 -2.78 2.51 -7.55
C VAL A 170 -2.48 3.40 -6.34
N TRP A 171 -2.67 2.89 -5.12
CA TRP A 171 -2.48 3.63 -3.88
C TRP A 171 -1.01 3.97 -3.63
N GLU A 172 -0.10 3.07 -4.00
CA GLU A 172 1.34 3.35 -4.03
C GLU A 172 1.71 4.43 -5.06
N ALA A 173 1.06 4.42 -6.23
CA ALA A 173 1.26 5.46 -7.24
C ALA A 173 0.73 6.83 -6.78
N VAL A 174 -0.43 6.86 -6.11
CA VAL A 174 -0.97 8.05 -5.44
C VAL A 174 -0.01 8.56 -4.38
N SER A 175 0.55 7.66 -3.57
CA SER A 175 1.57 8.00 -2.57
C SER A 175 2.81 8.62 -3.20
N ALA A 176 3.30 8.06 -4.31
CA ALA A 176 4.42 8.61 -5.06
C ALA A 176 4.15 10.04 -5.57
N ASP A 177 2.95 10.33 -6.08
CA ASP A 177 2.58 11.66 -6.59
C ASP A 177 2.37 12.71 -5.49
N LEU A 178 1.99 12.25 -4.30
CA LEU A 178 1.68 13.11 -3.16
C LEU A 178 2.82 13.23 -2.14
N LYS A 179 3.89 12.43 -2.29
CA LYS A 179 5.02 12.27 -1.36
C LYS A 179 5.61 13.58 -0.83
N ALA A 180 5.68 14.62 -1.67
CA ALA A 180 6.28 15.91 -1.31
C ALA A 180 5.34 16.82 -0.51
N ARG A 181 4.03 16.54 -0.46
CA ARG A 181 3.01 17.45 0.10
C ARG A 181 2.24 16.87 1.26
N MET A 182 2.04 15.55 1.28
CA MET A 182 1.22 14.88 2.28
C MET A 182 1.63 13.43 2.48
N ASN A 183 1.24 12.88 3.63
CA ASN A 183 1.46 11.48 3.95
C ASN A 183 0.34 10.63 3.34
N VAL A 184 0.68 9.46 2.83
CA VAL A 184 -0.31 8.46 2.39
C VAL A 184 -0.13 7.20 3.20
N ALA A 185 -1.24 6.62 3.65
CA ALA A 185 -1.23 5.48 4.54
C ALA A 185 -2.36 4.50 4.24
N ARG A 186 -2.31 3.34 4.88
CA ARG A 186 -3.41 2.39 4.91
C ARG A 186 -3.57 1.78 6.30
N ILE A 187 -4.78 1.32 6.61
CA ILE A 187 -5.18 0.71 7.88
C ILE A 187 -5.99 -0.54 7.61
N GLN A 188 -5.57 -1.66 8.21
CA GLN A 188 -6.34 -2.90 8.19
C GLN A 188 -7.46 -2.87 9.24
N LYS A 189 -8.71 -2.66 8.78
CA LYS A 189 -9.91 -2.57 9.63
C LYS A 189 -10.22 -3.87 10.39
N ASP A 190 -9.94 -5.04 9.81
CA ASP A 190 -10.22 -6.36 10.41
C ASP A 190 -9.00 -6.95 11.13
N GLY A 191 -7.98 -6.14 11.39
CA GLY A 191 -6.73 -6.55 12.01
C GLY A 191 -6.25 -5.55 13.05
N LYS A 192 -5.11 -4.89 12.78
CA LYS A 192 -4.48 -3.97 13.74
C LYS A 192 -5.13 -2.58 13.83
N GLY A 193 -6.21 -2.32 13.09
CA GLY A 193 -6.85 -1.01 12.97
C GLY A 193 -8.34 -1.01 13.34
N ILE A 194 -8.78 -1.95 14.17
CA ILE A 194 -10.20 -2.16 14.50
C ILE A 194 -10.74 -0.95 15.27
N GLU A 195 -10.00 -0.47 16.28
CA GLU A 195 -10.46 0.64 17.13
C GLU A 195 -10.51 1.94 16.33
N THR A 196 -9.49 2.20 15.51
CA THR A 196 -9.40 3.36 14.63
C THR A 196 -10.53 3.33 13.60
N ALA A 197 -10.74 2.21 12.91
CA ALA A 197 -11.82 2.08 11.94
C ALA A 197 -13.21 2.26 12.59
N THR A 198 -13.41 1.73 13.81
CA THR A 198 -14.65 1.90 14.57
C THR A 198 -14.87 3.37 14.95
N ARG A 199 -13.83 4.04 15.45
CA ARG A 199 -13.86 5.44 15.84
C ARG A 199 -14.23 6.37 14.68
N PHE A 200 -13.70 6.12 13.48
CA PHE A 200 -14.04 6.89 12.28
C PHE A 200 -15.30 6.38 11.56
N ARG A 201 -16.02 5.42 12.15
CA ARG A 201 -17.25 4.80 11.62
C ARG A 201 -17.06 4.30 10.19
N ILE A 202 -15.96 3.61 9.95
CA ILE A 202 -15.73 2.95 8.67
C ILE A 202 -16.63 1.72 8.64
N GLU A 203 -17.67 1.73 7.81
CA GLU A 203 -18.60 0.59 7.69
C GLU A 203 -18.14 -0.39 6.60
N GLY A 204 -17.91 0.11 5.39
CA GLY A 204 -17.44 -0.67 4.23
C GLY A 204 -15.97 -0.42 3.88
N VAL A 205 -15.42 -1.29 3.02
CA VAL A 205 -14.08 -1.16 2.43
C VAL A 205 -14.13 -1.44 0.92
N PRO A 206 -13.21 -0.87 0.11
CA PRO A 206 -12.22 0.14 0.49
C PRO A 206 -12.88 1.47 0.85
N ALA A 207 -12.36 2.15 1.88
CA ALA A 207 -12.80 3.48 2.27
C ALA A 207 -11.60 4.41 2.38
N PHE A 208 -11.76 5.70 2.09
CA PHE A 208 -10.67 6.66 2.11
C PHE A 208 -11.04 7.90 2.90
N ILE A 209 -10.12 8.32 3.77
CA ILE A 209 -10.25 9.53 4.56
C ILE A 209 -9.02 10.40 4.36
N PHE A 210 -9.25 11.67 4.05
CA PHE A 210 -8.23 12.70 4.02
C PHE A 210 -8.31 13.57 5.28
N PHE A 211 -7.22 13.66 6.04
CA PHE A 211 -7.08 14.49 7.24
C PHE A 211 -6.32 15.77 6.90
N ARG A 212 -6.88 16.91 7.31
CA ARG A 212 -6.27 18.23 7.13
C ARG A 212 -6.83 19.21 8.15
N GLN A 213 -5.94 19.91 8.86
CA GLN A 213 -6.28 21.01 9.78
C GLN A 213 -7.32 20.61 10.84
N GLY A 214 -7.12 19.47 11.51
CA GLY A 214 -8.00 18.96 12.57
C GLY A 214 -9.38 18.50 12.11
N LYS A 215 -9.60 18.44 10.80
CA LYS A 215 -10.81 17.91 10.15
C LYS A 215 -10.45 16.73 9.28
N PHE A 216 -11.43 15.90 9.00
CA PHE A 216 -11.30 14.86 7.99
C PHE A 216 -12.41 14.93 6.96
N TYR A 217 -12.13 14.39 5.78
CA TYR A 217 -12.96 14.47 4.59
C TYR A 217 -13.05 13.07 3.99
N ARG A 218 -14.27 12.56 3.83
CA ARG A 218 -14.50 11.26 3.18
C ARG A 218 -14.38 11.38 1.67
N TYR A 219 -13.82 10.35 1.05
CA TYR A 219 -13.74 10.26 -0.40
C TYR A 219 -15.03 9.66 -0.97
N GLU A 220 -15.84 10.51 -1.62
CA GLU A 220 -17.16 10.11 -2.17
C GLU A 220 -17.24 10.25 -3.70
N VAL A 221 -16.11 10.48 -4.37
CA VAL A 221 -16.05 10.73 -5.83
C VAL A 221 -16.43 9.48 -6.65
N GLY A 222 -16.30 8.28 -6.09
CA GLY A 222 -16.69 7.01 -6.74
C GLY A 222 -15.80 6.57 -7.91
N LYS A 223 -14.64 7.22 -8.10
CA LYS A 223 -13.61 6.85 -9.09
C LYS A 223 -12.32 6.48 -8.38
N TYR A 224 -11.72 5.34 -8.72
CA TYR A 224 -10.54 4.83 -7.99
C TYR A 224 -9.27 4.83 -8.84
N ASP A 225 -9.11 5.84 -9.71
CA ASP A 225 -7.89 6.07 -10.48
C ASP A 225 -6.97 7.09 -9.77
N ILE A 226 -5.67 7.04 -10.10
CA ILE A 226 -4.62 7.87 -9.50
C ILE A 226 -4.98 9.36 -9.58
N LYS A 227 -5.43 9.83 -10.76
CA LYS A 227 -5.74 11.25 -10.98
C LYS A 227 -6.90 11.71 -10.13
N SER A 228 -7.95 10.91 -9.99
CA SER A 228 -9.10 11.24 -9.14
C SER A 228 -8.70 11.36 -7.66
N PHE A 229 -7.87 10.45 -7.16
CA PHE A 229 -7.34 10.52 -5.78
C PHE A 229 -6.44 11.74 -5.56
N VAL A 230 -5.48 11.98 -6.45
CA VAL A 230 -4.54 13.12 -6.35
C VAL A 230 -5.32 14.43 -6.40
N LYS A 231 -6.25 14.58 -7.35
CA LYS A 231 -7.10 15.78 -7.47
C LYS A 231 -7.96 15.98 -6.22
N PHE A 232 -8.45 14.90 -5.63
CA PHE A 232 -9.22 15.00 -4.40
C PHE A 232 -8.43 15.59 -3.25
N ALA A 233 -7.26 15.01 -2.97
CA ALA A 233 -6.45 15.43 -1.84
C ALA A 233 -5.88 16.85 -2.03
N GLN A 234 -5.65 17.28 -3.27
CA GLN A 234 -5.13 18.62 -3.56
C GLN A 234 -6.21 19.71 -3.52
N GLU A 235 -7.40 19.44 -4.06
CA GLU A 235 -8.38 20.48 -4.35
C GLU A 235 -9.82 20.11 -3.96
N TRP A 236 -10.28 18.92 -4.38
CA TRP A 236 -11.71 18.59 -4.33
C TRP A 236 -12.23 18.28 -2.93
N TYR A 237 -11.36 17.95 -1.96
CA TYR A 237 -11.79 17.70 -0.57
C TYR A 237 -12.58 18.88 0.02
N LYS A 238 -12.38 20.10 -0.49
CA LYS A 238 -13.13 21.30 -0.08
C LYS A 238 -14.62 21.24 -0.42
N ASN A 239 -15.01 20.37 -1.36
CA ASN A 239 -16.38 20.20 -1.81
C ASN A 239 -17.11 19.08 -1.05
N THR A 240 -16.43 18.36 -0.15
CA THR A 240 -17.05 17.37 0.72
C THR A 240 -17.32 17.97 2.10
N SER A 241 -18.26 17.37 2.83
CA SER A 241 -18.59 17.82 4.17
C SER A 241 -17.41 17.56 5.12
N PRO A 242 -16.84 18.59 5.77
CA PRO A 242 -15.83 18.38 6.78
C PRO A 242 -16.42 17.72 8.02
N GLU A 243 -15.75 16.70 8.54
CA GLU A 243 -16.07 16.09 9.84
C GLU A 243 -14.99 16.41 10.86
N SER A 244 -15.37 16.65 12.12
CA SER A 244 -14.43 16.81 13.22
C SER A 244 -13.79 15.48 13.57
N VAL A 245 -12.49 15.46 13.79
CA VAL A 245 -11.81 14.24 14.25
C VAL A 245 -12.37 13.83 15.62
N PRO A 246 -13.02 12.65 15.75
CA PRO A 246 -13.50 12.16 17.03
C PRO A 246 -12.31 11.94 17.97
N VAL A 247 -12.45 12.20 19.26
CA VAL A 247 -11.38 11.95 20.25
C VAL A 247 -11.18 10.43 20.41
N PRO A 248 -9.95 9.91 20.60
CA PRO A 248 -9.76 8.50 20.94
C PRO A 248 -10.51 8.18 22.24
N PRO A 249 -11.12 6.99 22.37
CA PRO A 249 -11.69 6.57 23.64
C PRO A 249 -10.59 6.60 24.71
N SER A 250 -10.86 7.29 25.81
CA SER A 250 -9.98 7.35 26.97
C SER A 250 -9.89 5.96 27.62
N PRO A 251 -8.77 5.62 28.30
CA PRO A 251 -8.74 4.46 29.19
C PRO A 251 -9.88 4.46 30.22
N PHE A 252 -10.37 5.64 30.62
CA PHE A 252 -11.55 5.76 31.48
C PHE A 252 -12.87 5.44 30.76
N ASP A 253 -12.97 5.68 29.45
CA ASP A 253 -14.16 5.36 28.67
C ASP A 253 -14.35 3.84 28.60
N GLN A 254 -13.26 3.06 28.50
CA GLN A 254 -13.33 1.60 28.58
C GLN A 254 -13.88 1.11 29.93
N ILE A 255 -13.53 1.78 31.04
CA ILE A 255 -14.05 1.48 32.37
C ILE A 255 -15.55 1.83 32.42
N VAL A 256 -15.92 3.00 31.90
CA VAL A 256 -17.32 3.45 31.86
C VAL A 256 -18.16 2.49 31.02
N ASP A 257 -17.72 2.11 29.83
CA ASP A 257 -18.44 1.18 28.95
C ASP A 257 -18.60 -0.20 29.60
N ARG A 258 -17.55 -0.70 30.26
CA ARG A 258 -17.62 -1.95 31.03
C ARG A 258 -18.61 -1.84 32.19
N SER A 259 -18.57 -0.74 32.95
CA SER A 259 -19.52 -0.48 34.03
C SER A 259 -20.96 -0.38 33.52
N VAL A 260 -21.19 0.31 32.39
CA VAL A 260 -22.50 0.42 31.74
C VAL A 260 -22.98 -0.95 31.26
N TYR A 261 -22.11 -1.77 30.66
CA TYR A 261 -22.44 -3.14 30.26
C TYR A 261 -22.85 -4.00 31.46
N TYR A 262 -22.09 -3.97 32.56
CA TYR A 262 -22.46 -4.71 33.76
C TYR A 262 -23.77 -4.20 34.36
N LEU A 263 -23.96 -2.88 34.46
CA LEU A 263 -25.19 -2.29 34.99
C LEU A 263 -26.43 -2.63 34.13
N LYS A 264 -26.28 -2.65 32.79
CA LYS A 264 -27.39 -3.04 31.89
C LYS A 264 -27.76 -4.51 32.01
N ASN A 265 -26.77 -5.39 32.24
CA ASN A 265 -27.00 -6.83 32.34
C ASN A 265 -27.22 -7.31 33.79
N LEU A 266 -27.05 -6.43 34.77
CA LEU A 266 -27.27 -6.71 36.20
C LEU A 266 -28.69 -7.26 36.46
N PRO A 267 -29.78 -6.69 35.91
CA PRO A 267 -31.13 -7.20 36.15
C PRO A 267 -31.29 -8.66 35.71
N ALA A 268 -30.77 -9.02 34.53
CA ALA A 268 -30.82 -10.39 34.03
C ALA A 268 -30.00 -11.36 34.89
N LEU A 269 -28.83 -10.92 35.38
CA LEU A 269 -28.01 -11.69 36.30
C LEU A 269 -28.73 -11.92 37.65
N PHE A 270 -29.45 -10.91 38.15
CA PHE A 270 -30.26 -11.02 39.36
C PHE A 270 -31.44 -11.98 39.19
N ASP A 271 -32.13 -11.94 38.04
CA ASP A 271 -33.20 -12.87 37.73
C ASP A 271 -32.70 -14.32 37.65
N GLU A 272 -31.51 -14.54 37.06
CA GLU A 272 -30.88 -15.85 36.99
C GLU A 272 -30.47 -16.36 38.39
N LEU A 273 -29.88 -15.50 39.22
CA LEU A 273 -29.55 -15.82 40.62
C LEU A 273 -30.80 -16.12 41.46
N TYR A 274 -31.87 -15.36 41.28
CA TYR A 274 -33.14 -15.58 41.98
C TYR A 274 -33.78 -16.92 41.59
N THR A 275 -33.75 -17.25 40.30
CA THR A 275 -34.40 -18.45 39.74
C THR A 275 -33.61 -19.72 40.04
N ASN A 276 -32.29 -19.71 39.84
CA ASN A 276 -31.45 -20.90 39.93
C ASN A 276 -30.75 -21.08 41.28
N TYR A 277 -30.54 -19.99 42.04
CA TYR A 277 -29.73 -19.99 43.26
C TYR A 277 -30.39 -19.19 44.40
N ARG A 278 -31.68 -19.47 44.61
CA ARG A 278 -32.58 -18.75 45.52
C ARG A 278 -32.02 -18.52 46.93
N THR A 279 -31.36 -19.52 47.53
CA THR A 279 -30.78 -19.40 48.88
C THR A 279 -29.61 -18.42 48.93
N LEU A 280 -28.78 -18.37 47.88
CA LEU A 280 -27.65 -17.46 47.75
C LEU A 280 -28.12 -16.02 47.52
N TYR A 281 -29.17 -15.84 46.72
CA TYR A 281 -29.82 -14.53 46.53
C TYR A 281 -30.29 -13.92 47.86
N TYR A 282 -31.01 -14.69 48.68
CA TYR A 282 -31.49 -14.18 49.98
C TYR A 282 -30.34 -13.93 50.98
N ALA A 283 -29.26 -14.69 50.92
CA ALA A 283 -28.06 -14.41 51.72
C ALA A 283 -27.39 -13.10 51.30
N LEU A 284 -27.28 -12.83 50.00
CA LEU A 284 -26.68 -11.58 49.48
C LEU A 284 -27.55 -10.35 49.75
N VAL A 285 -28.87 -10.42 49.52
CA VAL A 285 -29.78 -9.28 49.70
C VAL A 285 -30.16 -9.08 51.17
N GLY A 286 -30.32 -10.15 51.95
CA GLY A 286 -30.65 -10.08 53.38
C GLY A 286 -29.52 -9.49 54.25
N SER A 287 -28.27 -9.52 53.75
CA SER A 287 -27.10 -8.90 54.38
C SER A 287 -27.10 -7.36 54.32
N PHE A 288 -27.95 -6.74 53.51
CA PHE A 288 -28.06 -5.28 53.37
C PHE A 288 -29.24 -4.67 54.14
N ILE A 289 -30.01 -5.47 54.88
CA ILE A 289 -31.23 -5.05 55.60
C ILE A 289 -31.03 -5.02 57.14
N PHE A 290 -29.80 -5.20 57.63
CA PHE A 290 -29.45 -5.02 59.05
C PHE A 290 -28.32 -4.01 59.24
#